data_AF-A0A2N5RYD3-F1
#
_entry.id   AF-A0A2N5RYD3-F1
#
_cell.length_a   1.000
_cell.length_b   1.000
_cell.length_c   1.000
_cell.angle_alpha   90.00
_cell.angle_beta   90.00
_cell.angle_gamma   90.00
#
_symmetry.space_group_name_H-M   'P 1'
#
loop_
_entity.id
_entity.type
_entity.pdbx_description
1 polymer ?
#
loop_
_entity_poly.entity_id
_entity_poly.type
_entity_poly.pdbx_seq_one_letter_code
_entity_poly.pdbx_strand_id
1 'polypeptide(L)'
;MPFLYKLLFAKAMEKGMEDLETQNNDADDETPEDDGGLADLPIIDEATPVTSSTSSLDEAIVPKDPVWLTQRNVSEYDGYALAKSKDPLVRKRLRAETIARTTCAMVAYAANRRHNASQLSNSLMFLAAGVTKRVREYLNHIGLCSSRKTTHAALQSLGKEAEINIKSKFKTENSPILPPSICYDNLDFQQNVHMASVGHASMMFHGT
;
A
#
# COMPACT_ATOMS: atom_id res chain seq x y z
N MET A 1 -10.76 -2.72 -19.44
CA MET A 1 -11.16 -1.77 -20.51
C MET A 1 -9.93 -1.35 -21.33
N PRO A 2 -9.49 -2.19 -22.29
CA PRO A 2 -8.18 -2.01 -22.94
C PRO A 2 -8.07 -0.74 -23.80
N PHE A 3 -9.15 -0.39 -24.53
CA PHE A 3 -9.19 0.81 -25.35
C PHE A 3 -9.04 2.09 -24.52
N LEU A 4 -9.88 2.27 -23.49
CA LEU A 4 -9.83 3.45 -22.61
C LEU A 4 -8.47 3.57 -21.92
N TYR A 5 -7.91 2.46 -21.44
CA TYR A 5 -6.59 2.46 -20.82
C TYR A 5 -5.51 2.96 -21.79
N LYS A 6 -5.44 2.41 -23.00
CA LYS A 6 -4.46 2.82 -24.01
C LYS A 6 -4.60 4.29 -24.40
N LEU A 7 -5.85 4.76 -24.55
CA LEU A 7 -6.15 6.16 -24.86
C LEU A 7 -5.62 7.09 -23.75
N LEU A 8 -5.99 6.82 -22.49
CA LEU A 8 -5.58 7.66 -21.36
C LEU A 8 -4.08 7.62 -21.13
N PHE A 9 -3.46 6.44 -21.28
CA PHE A 9 -2.02 6.27 -21.15
C PHE A 9 -1.27 7.07 -22.22
N ALA A 10 -1.68 6.96 -23.49
CA ALA A 10 -1.07 7.71 -24.59
C ALA A 10 -1.19 9.22 -24.37
N LYS A 11 -2.37 9.70 -23.97
CA LYS A 11 -2.60 11.13 -23.69
C LYS A 11 -1.79 11.66 -22.51
N ALA A 12 -1.65 10.89 -21.44
CA ALA A 12 -0.82 11.27 -20.31
C ALA A 12 0.69 11.28 -20.64
N MET A 13 1.12 10.43 -21.59
CA MET A 13 2.51 10.38 -22.06
C MET A 13 2.86 11.51 -23.05
N GLU A 14 1.93 11.91 -23.91
CA GLU A 14 2.09 13.07 -24.80
C GLU A 14 2.32 14.35 -23.98
N LYS A 15 1.43 14.62 -23.01
CA LYS A 15 1.48 15.86 -22.21
C LYS A 15 2.75 16.00 -21.37
N GLY A 16 3.25 14.90 -20.79
CA GLY A 16 4.50 14.97 -20.03
C GLY A 16 5.76 15.10 -20.91
N MET A 17 5.65 15.13 -22.25
CA MET A 17 6.81 15.35 -23.14
C MET A 17 7.06 16.86 -23.25
N GLU A 18 5.97 17.64 -23.32
CA GLU A 18 5.96 19.10 -23.21
C GLU A 18 6.50 19.58 -21.84
N ASP A 19 6.14 18.89 -20.74
CA ASP A 19 6.60 19.22 -19.38
C ASP A 19 8.12 18.97 -19.14
N LEU A 20 8.71 17.99 -19.86
CA LEU A 20 10.15 17.68 -19.79
C LEU A 20 10.98 18.67 -20.61
N GLU A 21 10.42 19.18 -21.71
CA GLU A 21 11.05 20.22 -22.52
C GLU A 21 11.05 21.58 -21.82
N THR A 22 10.04 21.88 -21.01
CA THR A 22 10.00 23.10 -20.17
C THR A 22 10.93 23.00 -18.95
N GLN A 23 11.00 21.86 -18.25
CA GLN A 23 11.91 21.72 -17.10
C GLN A 23 13.40 21.77 -17.46
N ASN A 24 13.79 21.41 -18.70
CA ASN A 24 15.17 21.57 -19.17
C ASN A 24 15.53 23.04 -19.48
N ASN A 25 14.54 23.94 -19.58
CA ASN A 25 14.76 25.36 -19.87
C ASN A 25 14.70 26.25 -18.61
N ASP A 26 14.17 25.73 -17.50
CA ASP A 26 14.05 26.45 -16.22
C ASP A 26 15.01 25.91 -15.14
N ALA A 27 15.99 25.09 -15.52
CA ALA A 27 16.96 24.49 -14.60
C ALA A 27 18.16 25.40 -14.31
N ASP A 28 17.91 26.63 -13.85
CA ASP A 28 18.87 27.42 -13.09
C ASP A 28 18.09 28.03 -11.91
N ASP A 29 18.42 27.58 -10.69
CA ASP A 29 17.94 28.08 -9.39
C ASP A 29 16.81 27.28 -8.70
N GLU A 30 17.09 26.03 -8.29
CA GLU A 30 16.60 25.56 -6.99
C GLU A 30 17.74 24.86 -6.22
N THR A 31 18.01 25.38 -5.03
CA THR A 31 19.00 24.88 -4.06
C THR A 31 18.66 23.45 -3.60
N PRO A 32 19.66 22.57 -3.40
CA PRO A 32 19.40 21.19 -3.00
C PRO A 32 18.96 21.12 -1.52
N GLU A 33 17.76 20.58 -1.29
CA GLU A 33 17.39 20.06 0.03
C GLU A 33 18.20 18.80 0.32
N ASP A 34 18.90 18.83 1.45
CA ASP A 34 19.73 17.78 2.04
C ASP A 34 18.86 16.59 2.48
N ASP A 35 18.72 15.58 1.62
CA ASP A 35 18.24 14.25 2.01
C ASP A 35 19.43 13.32 2.28
N GLY A 36 19.79 13.24 3.57
CA GLY A 36 20.87 12.44 4.12
C GLY A 36 21.06 11.07 3.45
N GLY A 37 22.27 10.88 2.93
CA GLY A 37 22.63 9.77 2.07
C GLY A 37 22.51 8.38 2.71
N LEU A 38 22.16 7.42 1.86
CA LEU A 38 22.56 6.02 2.01
C LEU A 38 23.19 5.57 0.69
N ALA A 39 24.43 5.10 0.82
CA ALA A 39 25.39 4.89 -0.26
C ALA A 39 24.92 3.93 -1.38
N ASP A 40 25.48 4.16 -2.56
CA ASP A 40 25.32 3.39 -3.80
C ASP A 40 25.45 1.88 -3.60
N LEU A 41 24.52 1.12 -4.18
CA LEU A 41 24.68 -0.31 -4.46
C LEU A 41 24.74 -0.51 -5.98
N PRO A 42 25.67 -1.36 -6.47
CA PRO A 42 26.03 -1.42 -7.88
C PRO A 42 24.91 -2.01 -8.74
N ILE A 43 24.74 -1.39 -9.91
CA ILE A 43 23.88 -1.86 -11.00
C ILE A 43 24.54 -3.09 -11.63
N ILE A 44 23.82 -4.22 -11.66
CA ILE A 44 24.17 -5.35 -12.52
C ILE A 44 23.03 -5.50 -13.53
N ASP A 45 23.32 -5.11 -14.76
CA ASP A 45 22.54 -5.44 -15.95
C ASP A 45 22.75 -6.92 -16.29
N GLU A 46 21.66 -7.70 -16.38
CA GLU A 46 21.55 -8.67 -17.46
C GLU A 46 20.09 -9.08 -17.69
N ALA A 47 19.66 -8.91 -18.94
CA ALA A 47 18.39 -9.41 -19.45
C ALA A 47 18.55 -10.86 -19.89
N THR A 48 17.63 -11.74 -19.51
CA THR A 48 17.22 -12.86 -20.37
C THR A 48 15.77 -13.29 -20.07
N PRO A 49 15.03 -13.83 -21.06
CA PRO A 49 13.60 -14.08 -20.97
C PRO A 49 13.31 -15.56 -20.62
N VAL A 50 12.02 -15.90 -20.52
CA VAL A 50 11.37 -17.10 -21.12
C VAL A 50 10.39 -17.85 -20.18
N THR A 51 9.13 -17.83 -20.64
CA THR A 51 8.02 -18.81 -20.57
C THR A 51 7.43 -19.35 -19.27
N SER A 52 6.10 -19.20 -19.24
CA SER A 52 5.08 -20.07 -18.68
C SER A 52 5.24 -21.57 -19.00
N SER A 53 5.09 -22.44 -18.01
CA SER A 53 4.71 -23.84 -18.16
C SER A 53 4.01 -24.36 -16.90
N THR A 54 2.87 -25.01 -17.11
CA THR A 54 2.06 -25.76 -16.14
C THR A 54 2.61 -27.18 -15.94
N SER A 55 2.63 -27.72 -14.71
CA SER A 55 2.06 -29.05 -14.33
C SER A 55 2.69 -29.67 -13.06
N SER A 56 1.82 -29.95 -12.08
CA SER A 56 1.71 -31.14 -11.20
C SER A 56 2.90 -31.85 -10.53
N LEU A 57 2.70 -32.02 -9.20
CA LEU A 57 3.00 -33.13 -8.27
C LEU A 57 4.42 -33.27 -7.65
N ASP A 58 4.39 -33.23 -6.31
CA ASP A 58 5.35 -33.70 -5.29
C ASP A 58 6.84 -33.42 -5.52
N GLU A 59 7.31 -32.32 -4.92
CA GLU A 59 8.72 -32.17 -4.55
C GLU A 59 8.87 -31.38 -3.25
N ALA A 60 9.91 -31.73 -2.50
CA ALA A 60 10.19 -31.42 -1.10
C ALA A 60 10.01 -29.95 -0.71
N ILE A 61 9.79 -29.73 0.61
CA ILE A 61 9.74 -28.41 1.24
C ILE A 61 11.10 -27.71 1.04
N VAL A 62 11.23 -26.98 -0.06
CA VAL A 62 12.30 -26.01 -0.28
C VAL A 62 12.05 -24.85 0.70
N PRO A 63 13.06 -24.42 1.48
CA PRO A 63 12.94 -23.19 2.26
C PRO A 63 12.51 -22.08 1.32
N LYS A 64 11.37 -21.43 1.58
CA LYS A 64 10.94 -20.27 0.80
C LYS A 64 12.12 -19.31 0.75
N ASP A 65 12.59 -19.03 -0.46
CA ASP A 65 13.66 -18.06 -0.70
C ASP A 65 13.38 -16.80 0.12
N PRO A 66 14.41 -16.16 0.70
CA PRO A 66 14.22 -14.87 1.35
C PRO A 66 13.51 -13.96 0.35
N VAL A 67 12.32 -13.49 0.72
CA VAL A 67 11.52 -12.60 -0.11
C VAL A 67 12.34 -11.33 -0.30
N TRP A 68 13.11 -11.28 -1.39
CA TRP A 68 13.78 -10.07 -1.82
C TRP A 68 12.68 -9.11 -2.28
N LEU A 69 12.33 -8.18 -1.40
CA LEU A 69 11.49 -7.03 -1.72
C LEU A 69 12.31 -6.09 -2.62
N THR A 70 12.47 -6.46 -3.90
CA THR A 70 12.99 -5.54 -4.90
C THR A 70 12.06 -4.32 -4.96
N GLN A 71 12.58 -3.14 -5.29
CA GLN A 71 11.77 -1.92 -5.44
C GLN A 71 10.53 -2.13 -6.34
N ARG A 72 10.61 -3.04 -7.32
CA ARG A 72 9.46 -3.49 -8.13
C ARG A 72 8.42 -4.29 -7.34
N ASN A 73 8.82 -5.20 -6.46
CA ASN A 73 7.93 -6.03 -5.63
C ASN A 73 7.19 -5.20 -4.56
N VAL A 74 7.83 -4.15 -4.01
CA VAL A 74 7.17 -3.18 -3.13
C VAL A 74 6.22 -2.26 -3.94
N SER A 75 6.56 -1.96 -5.19
CA SER A 75 5.76 -1.09 -6.07
C SER A 75 4.56 -1.79 -6.71
N GLU A 76 4.47 -3.11 -6.64
CA GLU A 76 3.43 -3.87 -7.36
C GLU A 76 2.07 -3.87 -6.64
N TYR A 77 2.02 -3.41 -5.39
CA TYR A 77 0.76 -3.12 -4.72
C TYR A 77 0.48 -1.62 -4.70
N ASP A 78 -0.56 -1.24 -5.45
CA ASP A 78 -1.29 0.03 -5.37
C ASP A 78 -0.67 1.30 -5.98
N GLY A 79 0.49 1.22 -6.64
CA GLY A 79 1.03 2.37 -7.41
C GLY A 79 1.47 3.57 -6.56
N TYR A 80 1.54 3.40 -5.24
CA TYR A 80 2.15 4.33 -4.30
C TYR A 80 3.53 3.80 -3.94
N ALA A 81 4.53 4.09 -4.79
CA ALA A 81 5.91 3.79 -4.44
C ALA A 81 6.33 4.69 -3.26
N LEU A 82 6.77 4.10 -2.15
CA LEU A 82 7.39 4.79 -1.02
C LEU A 82 8.65 5.57 -1.45
N ALA A 83 9.34 5.10 -2.50
CA ALA A 83 10.48 5.76 -3.10
C ALA A 83 10.24 5.99 -4.60
N LYS A 84 10.34 7.25 -5.04
CA LYS A 84 10.30 7.60 -6.46
C LYS A 84 11.57 7.08 -7.15
N SER A 85 11.43 6.50 -8.34
CA SER A 85 12.59 6.22 -9.20
C SER A 85 13.35 7.52 -9.50
N LYS A 86 14.69 7.46 -9.54
CA LYS A 86 15.53 8.60 -9.93
C LYS A 86 15.31 8.98 -11.42
N ASP A 87 14.92 8.01 -12.25
CA ASP A 87 14.76 8.20 -13.69
C ASP A 87 13.46 8.97 -14.03
N PRO A 88 13.55 10.16 -14.66
CA PRO A 88 12.37 10.96 -15.00
C PRO A 88 11.38 10.25 -15.93
N LEU A 89 11.90 9.49 -16.90
CA LEU A 89 11.09 8.73 -17.86
C LEU A 89 10.28 7.62 -17.18
N VAL A 90 10.87 6.94 -16.20
CA VAL A 90 10.20 5.88 -15.42
C VAL A 90 9.10 6.48 -14.57
N ARG A 91 9.35 7.61 -13.88
CA ARG A 91 8.33 8.31 -13.09
C ARG A 91 7.14 8.75 -13.96
N LYS A 92 7.43 9.30 -15.14
CA LYS A 92 6.39 9.76 -16.08
C LYS A 92 5.52 8.60 -16.55
N ARG A 93 6.15 7.50 -16.98
CA ARG A 93 5.44 6.30 -17.39
C ARG A 93 4.56 5.77 -16.25
N LEU A 94 5.11 5.62 -15.05
CA LEU A 94 4.36 5.14 -13.89
C LEU A 94 3.16 6.04 -13.58
N ARG A 95 3.34 7.37 -13.62
CA ARG A 95 2.24 8.33 -13.44
C ARG A 95 1.14 8.13 -14.50
N ALA A 96 1.51 8.00 -15.76
CA ALA A 96 0.57 7.76 -16.85
C ALA A 96 -0.19 6.43 -16.66
N GLU A 97 0.52 5.36 -16.27
CA GLU A 97 -0.09 4.06 -15.96
C GLU A 97 -1.07 4.15 -14.79
N THR A 98 -0.68 4.83 -13.70
CA THR A 98 -1.53 5.02 -12.52
C THR A 98 -2.78 5.84 -12.86
N ILE A 99 -2.65 6.95 -13.59
CA ILE A 99 -3.81 7.76 -14.02
C ILE A 99 -4.77 6.92 -14.87
N ALA A 100 -4.24 6.22 -15.88
CA ALA A 100 -5.05 5.39 -16.77
C ALA A 100 -5.75 4.25 -16.02
N ARG A 101 -5.03 3.56 -15.13
CA ARG A 101 -5.55 2.45 -14.31
C ARG A 101 -6.63 2.94 -13.35
N THR A 102 -6.38 4.01 -12.60
CA THR A 102 -7.34 4.58 -11.65
C THR A 102 -8.59 5.06 -12.35
N THR A 103 -8.48 5.75 -13.49
CA THR A 103 -9.64 6.19 -14.26
C THR A 103 -10.44 5.01 -14.80
N CYS A 104 -9.78 3.96 -15.33
CA CYS A 104 -10.47 2.75 -15.75
C CYS A 104 -11.19 2.06 -14.59
N ALA A 105 -10.58 2.02 -13.40
CA ALA A 105 -11.20 1.47 -12.20
C ALA A 105 -12.39 2.32 -11.72
N MET A 106 -12.31 3.65 -11.81
CA MET A 106 -13.43 4.56 -11.51
C MET A 106 -14.61 4.28 -12.44
N VAL A 107 -14.37 4.18 -13.75
CA VAL A 107 -15.44 3.91 -14.72
C VAL A 107 -16.03 2.51 -14.52
N ALA A 108 -15.19 1.50 -14.27
CA ALA A 108 -15.65 0.14 -13.99
C ALA A 108 -16.52 0.09 -12.72
N TYR A 109 -16.13 0.79 -11.66
CA TYR A 109 -16.88 0.90 -10.41
C TYR A 109 -18.21 1.65 -10.58
N ALA A 110 -18.19 2.73 -11.37
CA ALA A 110 -19.40 3.50 -11.68
C ALA A 110 -20.41 2.66 -12.49
N ALA A 111 -19.93 1.87 -13.47
CA ALA A 111 -20.76 0.97 -14.26
C ALA A 111 -21.26 -0.24 -13.46
N ASN A 112 -20.43 -0.77 -12.56
CA ASN A 112 -20.77 -1.90 -11.69
C ASN A 112 -20.02 -1.79 -10.36
N ARG A 113 -20.76 -1.53 -9.29
CA ARG A 113 -20.21 -1.37 -7.94
C ARG A 113 -19.57 -2.63 -7.35
N ARG A 114 -19.67 -3.79 -8.02
CA ARG A 114 -18.91 -5.01 -7.67
C ARG A 114 -17.45 -4.94 -8.12
N HIS A 115 -17.11 -4.11 -9.10
CA HIS A 115 -15.72 -3.83 -9.48
C HIS A 115 -15.16 -2.71 -8.60
N ASN A 116 -14.95 -3.02 -7.32
CA ASN A 116 -14.62 -2.02 -6.29
C ASN A 116 -13.25 -2.24 -5.63
N ALA A 117 -12.40 -3.13 -6.15
CA ALA A 117 -11.12 -3.48 -5.53
C ALA A 117 -10.24 -2.25 -5.28
N SER A 118 -9.99 -1.42 -6.30
CA SER A 118 -9.21 -0.19 -6.16
C SER A 118 -9.87 0.82 -5.21
N GLN A 119 -11.20 0.95 -5.27
CA GLN A 119 -11.96 1.83 -4.39
C GLN A 119 -11.93 1.38 -2.92
N LEU A 120 -11.92 0.07 -2.68
CA LEU A 120 -11.77 -0.52 -1.36
C LEU A 120 -10.38 -0.22 -0.79
N SER A 121 -9.32 -0.43 -1.58
CA SER A 121 -7.95 -0.14 -1.16
C SER A 121 -7.78 1.34 -0.77
N ASN A 122 -8.19 2.25 -1.65
CA ASN A 122 -8.17 3.68 -1.37
C ASN A 122 -8.97 4.03 -0.10
N SER A 123 -10.13 3.39 0.11
CA SER A 123 -10.96 3.66 1.28
C SER A 123 -10.33 3.19 2.60
N LEU A 124 -9.56 2.10 2.58
CA LEU A 124 -8.80 1.60 3.72
C LEU A 124 -7.66 2.57 4.05
N MET A 125 -6.89 2.98 3.04
CA MET A 125 -5.81 3.96 3.19
C MET A 125 -6.33 5.30 3.74
N PHE A 126 -7.45 5.81 3.22
CA PHE A 126 -8.06 7.03 3.73
C PHE A 126 -8.59 6.90 5.15
N LEU A 127 -9.07 5.71 5.54
CA LEU A 127 -9.48 5.47 6.92
C LEU A 127 -8.27 5.46 7.86
N ALA A 128 -7.17 4.80 7.48
CA ALA A 128 -5.94 4.77 8.24
C ALA A 128 -5.28 6.16 8.36
N ALA A 129 -5.28 6.95 7.28
CA ALA A 129 -4.75 8.30 7.25
C ALA A 129 -5.64 9.35 7.93
N GLY A 130 -6.76 8.96 8.55
CA GLY A 130 -7.64 9.90 9.27
C GLY A 130 -8.42 10.86 8.37
N VAL A 131 -8.63 10.52 7.09
CA VAL A 131 -9.36 11.39 6.14
C VAL A 131 -10.78 11.65 6.65
N THR A 132 -11.14 12.94 6.70
CA THR A 132 -12.41 13.42 7.22
C THR A 132 -13.60 12.81 6.48
N LYS A 133 -14.76 12.75 7.17
CA LYS A 133 -16.00 12.22 6.60
C LYS A 133 -16.41 12.97 5.32
N ARG A 134 -16.29 14.30 5.30
CA ARG A 134 -16.63 15.15 4.16
C ARG A 134 -15.81 14.80 2.91
N VAL A 135 -14.49 14.71 3.06
CA VAL A 135 -13.59 14.38 1.94
C VAL A 135 -13.88 12.98 1.43
N ARG A 136 -14.03 11.99 2.33
CA ARG A 136 -14.35 10.63 1.94
C ARG A 136 -15.69 10.50 1.20
N GLU A 137 -16.72 11.20 1.66
CA GLU A 137 -18.04 11.20 1.00
C GLU A 137 -17.95 11.74 -0.42
N TYR A 138 -17.20 12.82 -0.62
CA TYR A 138 -16.92 13.38 -1.94
C TYR A 138 -16.14 12.39 -2.82
N LEU A 139 -15.06 11.80 -2.31
CA LEU A 139 -14.25 10.82 -3.07
C LEU A 139 -15.04 9.57 -3.44
N ASN A 140 -15.97 9.13 -2.58
CA ASN A 140 -16.88 8.04 -2.91
C ASN A 140 -17.93 8.45 -3.95
N HIS A 141 -18.40 9.70 -3.92
CA HIS A 141 -19.33 10.22 -4.92
C HIS A 141 -18.75 10.19 -6.33
N ILE A 142 -17.47 10.58 -6.49
CA ILE A 142 -16.78 10.54 -7.80
C ILE A 142 -16.19 9.16 -8.13
N GLY A 143 -16.35 8.16 -7.27
CA GLY A 143 -15.91 6.78 -7.54
C GLY A 143 -14.43 6.50 -7.30
N LEU A 144 -13.72 7.36 -6.57
CA LEU A 144 -12.32 7.16 -6.18
C LEU A 144 -12.15 6.24 -4.96
N CYS A 145 -13.14 6.17 -4.09
CA CYS A 145 -13.12 5.26 -2.95
C CYS A 145 -14.49 4.65 -2.67
N SER A 146 -14.54 3.63 -1.83
CA SER A 146 -15.79 3.01 -1.37
C SER A 146 -16.38 3.75 -0.16
N SER A 147 -17.63 3.42 0.19
CA SER A 147 -18.28 4.01 1.36
C SER A 147 -17.64 3.54 2.67
N ARG A 148 -17.72 4.36 3.72
CA ARG A 148 -17.23 4.02 5.07
C ARG A 148 -17.78 2.70 5.60
N LYS A 149 -19.04 2.38 5.30
CA LYS A 149 -19.66 1.10 5.69
C LYS A 149 -18.94 -0.08 5.04
N THR A 150 -18.62 0.03 3.76
CA THR A 150 -17.90 -1.00 3.00
C THR A 150 -16.47 -1.14 3.50
N THR A 151 -15.79 -0.03 3.80
CA THR A 151 -14.45 -0.04 4.39
C THR A 151 -14.42 -0.79 5.73
N HIS A 152 -15.38 -0.52 6.63
CA HIS A 152 -15.45 -1.22 7.93
C HIS A 152 -15.77 -2.70 7.78
N ALA A 153 -16.65 -3.08 6.85
CA ALA A 153 -16.92 -4.48 6.55
C ALA A 153 -15.66 -5.19 6.00
N ALA A 154 -14.91 -4.52 5.13
CA ALA A 154 -13.63 -5.01 4.62
C ALA A 154 -12.60 -5.17 5.74
N LEU A 155 -12.46 -4.19 6.64
CA LEU A 155 -11.60 -4.29 7.82
C LEU A 155 -11.99 -5.45 8.73
N GLN A 156 -13.29 -5.67 8.94
CA GLN A 156 -13.76 -6.79 9.76
C GLN A 156 -13.41 -8.13 9.11
N SER A 157 -13.57 -8.24 7.78
CA SER A 157 -13.18 -9.44 7.05
C SER A 157 -11.67 -9.68 7.11
N LEU A 158 -10.88 -8.65 6.85
CA LEU A 158 -9.42 -8.70 6.91
C LEU A 158 -8.94 -9.03 8.33
N GLY A 159 -9.59 -8.48 9.35
CA GLY A 159 -9.30 -8.77 10.75
C GLY A 159 -9.56 -10.24 11.10
N LYS A 160 -10.65 -10.83 10.60
CA LYS A 160 -10.93 -12.27 10.77
C LYS A 160 -9.89 -13.14 10.07
N GLU A 161 -9.51 -12.77 8.85
CA GLU A 161 -8.47 -13.50 8.10
C GLU A 161 -7.10 -13.40 8.79
N ALA A 162 -6.74 -12.20 9.27
CA ALA A 162 -5.53 -11.97 10.04
C ALA A 162 -5.54 -12.77 11.36
N GLU A 163 -6.67 -12.81 12.06
CA GLU A 163 -6.83 -13.63 13.27
C GLU A 163 -6.60 -15.11 12.98
N ILE A 164 -7.22 -15.65 11.92
CA ILE A 164 -7.04 -17.05 11.50
C ILE A 164 -5.57 -17.30 11.15
N ASN A 165 -4.93 -16.39 10.41
CA ASN A 165 -3.54 -16.52 10.03
C ASN A 165 -2.62 -16.51 11.24
N ILE A 166 -2.77 -15.55 12.16
CA ILE A 166 -2.01 -15.49 13.41
C ILE A 166 -2.21 -16.77 14.21
N LYS A 167 -3.45 -17.20 14.44
CA LYS A 167 -3.74 -18.48 15.14
C LYS A 167 -3.06 -19.66 14.47
N SER A 168 -3.09 -19.72 13.14
CA SER A 168 -2.44 -20.79 12.39
C SER A 168 -0.93 -20.79 12.59
N LYS A 169 -0.29 -19.62 12.55
CA LYS A 169 1.16 -19.47 12.76
C LYS A 169 1.56 -19.77 14.20
N PHE A 170 0.70 -19.44 15.16
CA PHE A 170 0.93 -19.64 16.58
C PHE A 170 0.62 -21.05 17.11
N LYS A 171 0.23 -22.00 16.25
CA LYS A 171 0.10 -23.40 16.64
C LYS A 171 1.44 -23.98 17.06
N THR A 172 1.50 -24.60 18.24
CA THR A 172 2.70 -25.23 18.80
C THR A 172 3.30 -26.30 17.89
N GLU A 173 2.44 -26.97 17.10
CA GLU A 173 2.83 -27.96 16.09
C GLU A 173 3.77 -27.40 15.01
N ASN A 174 3.68 -26.11 14.71
CA ASN A 174 4.49 -25.46 13.67
C ASN A 174 5.90 -25.09 14.15
N SER A 175 6.18 -25.19 15.45
CA SER A 175 7.46 -24.77 16.04
C SER A 175 7.79 -25.61 17.28
N PRO A 176 8.21 -26.87 17.08
CA PRO A 176 8.43 -27.81 18.19
C PRO A 176 9.58 -27.43 19.12
N ILE A 177 10.50 -26.57 18.68
CA ILE A 177 11.70 -26.16 19.43
C ILE A 177 11.46 -24.88 20.24
N LEU A 178 10.84 -23.87 19.63
CA LEU A 178 10.55 -22.59 20.27
C LEU A 178 9.17 -22.12 19.83
N PRO A 179 8.18 -22.03 20.72
CA PRO A 179 6.86 -21.51 20.37
C PRO A 179 6.97 -20.04 19.91
N PRO A 180 6.19 -19.61 18.90
CA PRO A 180 6.10 -18.22 18.52
C PRO A 180 5.65 -17.38 19.71
N SER A 181 6.43 -16.36 20.03
CA SER A 181 6.17 -15.40 21.10
C SER A 181 5.72 -14.06 20.52
N ILE A 182 4.72 -13.45 21.14
CA ILE A 182 4.35 -12.06 20.89
C ILE A 182 4.64 -11.25 22.16
N CYS A 183 5.38 -10.15 22.00
CA CYS A 183 5.68 -9.24 23.09
C CYS A 183 4.84 -7.98 22.88
N TYR A 184 4.04 -7.62 23.87
CA TYR A 184 3.37 -6.33 23.91
C TYR A 184 4.23 -5.40 24.75
N ASP A 185 4.71 -4.33 24.13
CA ASP A 185 5.54 -3.32 24.76
C ASP A 185 4.74 -2.01 24.90
N ASN A 186 5.04 -1.19 25.91
CA ASN A 186 4.40 0.10 26.18
C ASN A 186 2.86 0.07 26.27
N LEU A 187 2.31 -0.95 26.93
CA LEU A 187 0.88 -0.99 27.25
C LEU A 187 0.56 -0.06 28.42
N ASP A 188 0.09 1.14 28.11
CA ASP A 188 -0.43 2.09 29.10
C ASP A 188 -1.93 1.85 29.33
N PHE A 189 -2.36 1.75 30.59
CA PHE A 189 -3.76 1.65 30.96
C PHE A 189 -4.18 2.85 31.79
N GLN A 190 -5.27 3.52 31.39
CA GLN A 190 -5.87 4.58 32.19
C GLN A 190 -7.08 4.03 32.95
N GLN A 191 -7.00 4.03 34.29
CA GLN A 191 -8.17 3.87 35.12
C GLN A 191 -8.80 5.25 35.35
N ASN A 192 -9.99 5.49 34.81
CA ASN A 192 -10.76 6.70 35.06
C ASN A 192 -11.85 6.44 36.11
N VAL A 193 -11.78 7.13 37.25
CA VAL A 193 -12.78 7.07 38.32
C VAL A 193 -13.67 8.32 38.24
N HIS A 194 -14.97 8.14 38.02
CA HIS A 194 -15.92 9.25 37.84
C HIS A 194 -16.20 10.07 39.11
N MET A 195 -16.09 9.45 40.29
CA MET A 195 -16.25 10.13 41.58
C MET A 195 -15.00 9.91 42.42
N ALA A 196 -14.14 10.93 42.44
CA ALA A 196 -12.94 10.90 43.25
C ALA A 196 -13.31 10.88 44.76
N SER A 197 -12.70 9.97 45.50
CA SER A 197 -12.77 9.93 46.97
C SER A 197 -11.37 9.69 47.53
N VAL A 198 -11.20 9.86 48.85
CA VAL A 198 -9.90 9.67 49.49
C VAL A 198 -9.48 8.20 49.31
N GLY A 199 -8.44 7.97 48.50
CA GLY A 199 -7.94 6.63 48.14
C GLY A 199 -8.52 6.04 46.85
N HIS A 200 -9.39 6.75 46.13
CA HIS A 200 -9.86 6.37 44.79
C HIS A 200 -9.81 7.59 43.86
N ALA A 201 -8.76 7.63 43.04
CA ALA A 201 -8.54 8.64 42.02
C ALA A 201 -8.23 7.97 40.68
N SER A 202 -8.42 8.69 39.59
CA SER A 202 -7.97 8.23 38.27
C SER A 202 -6.45 8.08 38.25
N MET A 203 -5.95 6.99 37.69
CA MET A 203 -4.52 6.69 37.65
C MET A 203 -4.13 6.12 36.29
N MET A 204 -2.96 6.52 35.80
CA MET A 204 -2.30 5.95 34.62
C MET A 204 -1.35 4.86 35.11
N PHE A 205 -1.46 3.67 34.55
CA PHE A 205 -0.51 2.59 34.72
C PHE A 205 0.35 2.55 33.47
N HIS A 206 1.65 2.74 33.65
CA HIS A 206 2.60 2.65 32.55
C HIS A 206 3.19 1.26 32.47
N GLY A 207 3.21 0.67 31.28
CA GLY A 207 3.96 -0.56 31.02
C GLY A 207 5.46 -0.27 31.07
N THR A 208 6.22 -1.05 31.84
CA THR A 208 7.69 -0.98 31.92
C THR A 208 8.36 -1.97 30.99
#